data_AF-R9KGL2-F1
#
_entry.id   AF-R9KGL2-F1
#
_cell.length_a   1.000
_cell.length_b   1.000
_cell.length_c   1.000
_cell.angle_alpha   90.00
_cell.angle_beta   90.00
_cell.angle_gamma   90.00
#
_symmetry.space_group_name_H-M   'P 1'
#
loop_
_entity.id
_entity.type
_entity.pdbx_description
1 polymer ?
#
loop_
_entity_poly.entity_id
_entity_poly.type
_entity_poly.pdbx_seq_one_letter_code
_entity_poly.pdbx_strand_id
1 'polypeptide(L)'
;MSMNKDIKEILLLLFGKKVCSVWRKSYVLWLEIGDTVEKTEEDGKIEKKSEFALEVQSAWRIVNNHKKKIILASSDVFSPNSKLVKEKNFDWTTFEWNIPGNNMLDEKLNIWFSESPIYIVECKISVWGNLLIRFSNNDFLEIFVDTSDYVKCWILSDLQKKEEWTVTGLGYEFHCEEI
;
A
#
# COMPACT_ATOMS: atom_id res chain seq x y z
N MET A 1 5.74 5.43 28.90
CA MET A 1 6.90 6.15 28.33
C MET A 1 6.98 5.72 26.87
N SER A 2 6.63 6.59 25.92
CA SER A 2 6.69 6.26 24.50
C SER A 2 8.16 6.04 24.11
N MET A 3 8.51 4.81 23.76
CA MET A 3 9.80 4.48 23.20
C MET A 3 9.78 5.03 21.76
N ASN A 4 10.50 6.12 21.53
CA ASN A 4 10.53 6.78 20.22
C ASN A 4 11.34 5.91 19.24
N LYS A 5 10.70 4.89 18.66
CA LYS A 5 11.29 4.05 17.61
C LYS A 5 11.31 4.84 16.30
N ASP A 6 12.50 5.06 15.75
CA ASP A 6 12.67 5.79 14.49
C ASP A 6 12.04 4.98 13.34
N ILE A 7 11.12 5.62 12.61
CA ILE A 7 10.47 5.04 11.43
C ILE A 7 11.49 4.58 10.36
N LYS A 8 12.68 5.16 10.33
CA LYS A 8 13.75 4.72 9.43
C LYS A 8 14.26 3.32 9.76
N GLU A 9 14.34 2.97 11.03
CA GLU A 9 14.81 1.65 11.47
C GLU A 9 13.83 0.55 11.03
N ILE A 10 12.53 0.79 11.20
CA ILE A 10 11.50 -0.17 10.76
C ILE A 10 11.46 -0.29 9.23
N LEU A 11 11.65 0.82 8.49
CA LEU A 11 11.72 0.79 7.03
C LEU A 11 12.90 -0.03 6.51
N LEU A 12 14.02 -0.10 7.24
CA LEU A 12 15.15 -0.97 6.89
C LEU A 12 14.80 -2.46 6.99
N LEU A 13 13.87 -2.84 7.87
CA LEU A 13 13.43 -4.24 8.01
C LEU A 13 12.62 -4.73 6.81
N LEU A 14 12.10 -3.81 5.98
CA LEU A 14 11.40 -4.13 4.75
C LEU A 14 12.35 -4.57 3.62
N PHE A 15 13.65 -4.27 3.71
CA PHE A 15 14.61 -4.62 2.66
C PHE A 15 14.66 -6.13 2.43
N GLY A 16 14.57 -6.54 1.16
CA GLY A 16 14.56 -7.94 0.75
C GLY A 16 13.23 -8.67 1.00
N LYS A 17 12.26 -8.05 1.66
CA LYS A 17 10.95 -8.66 1.90
C LYS A 17 10.13 -8.69 0.61
N LYS A 18 9.37 -9.77 0.43
CA LYS A 18 8.45 -9.96 -0.68
C LYS A 18 7.18 -9.14 -0.46
N VAL A 19 6.63 -8.56 -1.52
CA VAL A 19 5.23 -8.09 -1.53
C VAL A 19 4.34 -9.30 -1.80
N CYS A 20 3.54 -9.69 -0.81
CA CYS A 20 2.76 -10.92 -0.80
C CYS A 20 1.36 -10.74 -1.37
N SER A 21 0.75 -9.58 -1.12
CA SER A 21 -0.52 -9.21 -1.73
C SER A 21 -0.61 -7.70 -1.87
N VAL A 22 -1.37 -7.24 -2.87
CA VAL A 22 -1.71 -5.84 -3.05
C VAL A 22 -3.18 -5.74 -3.43
N TRP A 23 -3.91 -4.89 -2.72
CA TRP A 23 -5.34 -4.72 -2.90
C TRP A 23 -5.78 -3.34 -2.42
N ARG A 24 -7.08 -3.05 -2.49
CA ARG A 24 -7.64 -1.80 -2.00
C ARG A 24 -8.93 -2.00 -1.19
N LYS A 25 -9.19 -1.09 -0.26
CA LYS A 25 -10.50 -0.88 0.34
C LYS A 25 -10.96 0.53 0.03
N SER A 26 -12.03 0.67 -0.77
CA SER A 26 -12.40 1.97 -1.35
C SER A 26 -11.19 2.57 -2.11
N TYR A 27 -10.70 3.74 -1.72
CA TYR A 27 -9.51 4.39 -2.31
C TYR A 27 -8.19 4.09 -1.58
N VAL A 28 -8.24 3.36 -0.46
CA VAL A 28 -7.06 3.03 0.35
C VAL A 28 -6.32 1.84 -0.26
N LEU A 29 -5.04 2.02 -0.55
CA LEU A 29 -4.14 0.97 -1.03
C LEU A 29 -3.57 0.18 0.15
N TRP A 30 -3.47 -1.14 -0.02
CA TRP A 30 -2.88 -2.06 0.94
C TRP A 30 -1.79 -2.89 0.29
N LEU A 31 -0.61 -2.94 0.90
CA LEU A 31 0.45 -3.88 0.57
C LEU A 31 0.74 -4.76 1.78
N GLU A 32 0.68 -6.07 1.60
CA GLU A 32 1.16 -7.02 2.61
C GLU A 32 2.57 -7.46 2.25
N ILE A 33 3.48 -7.40 3.23
CA ILE A 33 4.92 -7.51 3.00
C ILE A 33 5.55 -8.51 3.97
N GLY A 34 6.51 -9.29 3.48
CA GLY A 34 7.30 -10.23 4.26
C GLY A 34 6.73 -11.64 4.27
N ASP A 35 7.32 -12.50 5.10
CA ASP A 35 6.94 -13.91 5.12
C ASP A 35 5.54 -14.09 5.68
N THR A 36 4.82 -15.05 5.11
CA THR A 36 3.51 -15.44 5.60
C THR A 36 3.69 -16.39 6.78
N VAL A 37 3.45 -15.91 7.99
CA VAL A 37 3.49 -16.75 9.19
C VAL A 37 2.12 -17.39 9.38
N GLU A 38 2.12 -18.71 9.59
CA GLU A 38 0.94 -19.46 9.98
C GLU A 38 0.68 -19.21 11.47
N LYS A 39 -0.43 -18.54 11.78
CA LYS A 39 -0.87 -18.30 13.15
C LYS A 39 -2.17 -19.05 13.38
N THR A 40 -2.20 -19.86 14.43
CA THR A 40 -3.43 -20.49 14.90
C THR A 40 -4.19 -19.47 15.74
N GLU A 41 -5.37 -19.06 15.28
CA GLU A 41 -6.30 -18.23 16.02
C GLU A 41 -6.92 -19.00 17.20
N GLU A 42 -7.58 -18.29 18.13
CA GLU A 42 -8.21 -18.89 19.32
C GLU A 42 -9.30 -19.93 18.98
N ASP A 43 -9.88 -19.84 17.78
CA ASP A 43 -10.87 -20.79 17.23
C ASP A 43 -10.23 -22.03 16.55
N GLY A 44 -8.89 -22.11 16.53
CA GLY A 44 -8.13 -23.19 15.90
C GLY A 44 -7.88 -23.00 14.39
N LYS A 45 -8.32 -21.88 13.80
CA LYS A 45 -8.08 -21.58 12.38
C LYS A 45 -6.63 -21.15 12.15
N ILE A 46 -5.97 -21.77 11.18
CA ILE A 46 -4.64 -21.33 10.74
C ILE A 46 -4.84 -20.17 9.75
N GLU A 47 -4.48 -18.97 10.16
CA GLU A 47 -4.40 -17.81 9.29
C GLU A 47 -2.96 -17.54 8.86
N LYS A 48 -2.84 -17.25 7.56
CA LYS A 48 -1.60 -16.87 6.91
C LYS A 48 -1.51 -15.35 6.94
N LYS A 49 -0.68 -14.80 7.83
CA LYS A 49 -0.50 -13.35 7.98
C LYS A 49 0.88 -12.93 7.54
N SER A 50 0.96 -11.88 6.75
CA SER A 50 2.23 -11.26 6.38
C SER A 50 2.86 -10.59 7.60
N GLU A 51 4.17 -10.36 7.56
CA GLU A 51 4.92 -9.75 8.68
C GLU A 51 4.57 -8.27 8.85
N PHE A 52 4.44 -7.55 7.73
CA PHE A 52 4.10 -6.14 7.70
C PHE A 52 2.89 -5.87 6.81
N ALA A 53 2.16 -4.80 7.14
CA ALA A 53 1.16 -4.21 6.27
C ALA A 53 1.45 -2.72 6.07
N LEU A 54 1.36 -2.25 4.83
CA LEU A 54 1.42 -0.83 4.49
C LEU A 54 0.06 -0.38 3.95
N GLU A 55 -0.58 0.52 4.67
CA GLU A 55 -1.81 1.19 4.27
C GLU A 55 -1.49 2.57 3.71
N VAL A 56 -2.09 2.95 2.58
CA VAL A 56 -1.87 4.26 1.96
C VAL A 56 -3.20 4.91 1.61
N GLN A 57 -3.48 6.05 2.23
CA GLN A 57 -4.74 6.80 2.14
C GLN A 57 -4.59 8.14 1.40
N SER A 58 -3.34 8.60 1.25
CA SER A 58 -2.95 9.83 0.55
C SER A 58 -2.69 9.60 -0.94
N ALA A 59 -2.33 10.65 -1.67
CA ALA A 59 -1.87 10.53 -3.05
C ALA A 59 -0.66 9.59 -3.16
N TRP A 60 -0.72 8.68 -4.13
CA TRP A 60 0.39 7.77 -4.42
C TRP A 60 0.41 7.39 -5.90
N ARG A 61 1.57 6.96 -6.38
CA ARG A 61 1.72 6.39 -7.73
C ARG A 61 2.81 5.33 -7.77
N ILE A 62 2.62 4.37 -8.67
CA ILE A 62 3.66 3.44 -9.07
C ILE A 62 4.22 3.89 -10.42
N VAL A 63 5.52 4.12 -10.48
CA VAL A 63 6.23 4.59 -11.67
C VAL A 63 7.33 3.62 -12.06
N ASN A 64 7.65 3.60 -13.34
CA ASN A 64 8.85 2.95 -13.84
C ASN A 64 9.77 4.00 -14.46
N ASN A 65 10.88 4.28 -13.78
CA ASN A 65 11.80 5.35 -14.19
C ASN A 65 12.53 5.03 -15.51
N HIS A 66 12.81 3.74 -15.77
CA HIS A 66 13.44 3.32 -17.04
C HIS A 66 12.50 3.53 -18.22
N LYS A 67 11.22 3.19 -18.06
CA LYS A 67 10.17 3.37 -19.08
C LYS A 67 9.66 4.82 -19.15
N LYS A 68 10.02 5.68 -18.19
CA LYS A 68 9.51 7.06 -18.01
C LYS A 68 7.99 7.13 -17.99
N LYS A 69 7.35 6.22 -17.25
CA LYS A 69 5.89 6.09 -17.21
C LYS A 69 5.36 6.00 -15.78
N ILE A 70 4.21 6.61 -15.56
CA ILE A 70 3.32 6.24 -14.46
C ILE A 70 2.60 4.96 -14.88
N ILE A 71 2.75 3.90 -14.09
CA ILE A 71 2.11 2.60 -14.34
C ILE A 71 0.68 2.64 -13.81
N LEU A 72 0.51 3.11 -12.57
CA LEU A 72 -0.78 3.35 -11.95
C LEU A 72 -0.68 4.42 -10.86
N ALA A 73 -1.80 5.03 -10.50
CA ALA A 73 -1.88 6.05 -9.46
C ALA A 73 -3.19 5.95 -8.67
N SER A 74 -3.22 6.55 -7.48
CA SER A 74 -4.40 6.59 -6.62
C SER A 74 -5.65 7.10 -7.35
N SER A 75 -5.50 8.06 -8.26
CA SER A 75 -6.60 8.63 -9.05
C SER A 75 -7.24 7.66 -10.05
N ASP A 76 -6.59 6.54 -10.38
CA ASP A 76 -7.16 5.51 -11.27
C ASP A 76 -8.45 4.88 -10.67
N VAL A 77 -8.67 5.01 -9.35
CA VAL A 77 -9.91 4.55 -8.70
C VAL A 77 -11.15 5.30 -9.23
N PHE A 78 -10.97 6.53 -9.73
CA PHE A 78 -12.04 7.38 -10.28
C PHE A 78 -12.19 7.26 -11.79
N SER A 79 -11.59 6.22 -12.39
CA SER A 79 -11.78 5.87 -13.80
C SER A 79 -12.36 4.46 -13.90
N PRO A 80 -13.36 4.19 -14.74
CA PRO A 80 -13.84 2.84 -15.00
C PRO A 80 -12.75 2.00 -15.67
N ASN A 81 -12.79 0.68 -15.52
CA ASN A 81 -11.84 -0.20 -16.19
C ASN A 81 -12.00 -0.09 -17.73
N SER A 82 -10.93 -0.42 -18.45
CA SER A 82 -10.85 -0.24 -19.90
C SER A 82 -11.79 -1.15 -20.70
N LYS A 83 -12.32 -2.21 -20.09
CA LYS A 83 -13.25 -3.16 -20.71
C LYS A 83 -14.69 -2.64 -20.67
N LEU A 84 -15.13 -2.15 -19.50
CA LEU A 84 -16.48 -1.65 -19.26
C LEU A 84 -16.78 -0.40 -20.10
N VAL A 85 -15.81 0.52 -20.25
CA VAL A 85 -15.98 1.72 -21.09
C VAL A 85 -16.27 1.39 -22.56
N LYS A 86 -15.90 0.19 -23.02
CA LYS A 86 -16.14 -0.26 -24.41
C LYS A 86 -17.49 -0.96 -24.58
N GLU A 87 -18.22 -1.21 -23.50
CA GLU A 87 -19.54 -1.84 -23.55
C GLU A 87 -20.60 -0.85 -24.05
N LYS A 88 -21.51 -1.30 -24.91
CA LYS A 88 -22.53 -0.44 -25.53
C LYS A 88 -23.51 0.19 -24.52
N ASN A 89 -23.67 -0.45 -23.37
CA ASN A 89 -24.60 -0.10 -22.30
C ASN A 89 -23.90 0.53 -21.09
N PHE A 90 -22.66 1.00 -21.25
CA PHE A 90 -21.95 1.66 -20.16
C PHE A 90 -22.64 2.98 -19.79
N ASP A 91 -22.99 3.13 -18.51
CA ASP A 91 -23.65 4.31 -17.97
C ASP A 91 -22.89 4.81 -16.74
N TRP A 92 -22.37 6.04 -16.85
CA TRP A 92 -21.62 6.71 -15.79
C TRP A 92 -22.47 6.97 -14.54
N THR A 93 -23.79 7.13 -14.69
CA THR A 93 -24.69 7.52 -13.60
C THR A 93 -25.03 6.36 -12.66
N THR A 94 -24.90 5.13 -13.14
CA THR A 94 -25.18 3.90 -12.40
C THR A 94 -23.92 3.10 -12.07
N PHE A 95 -22.74 3.65 -12.35
CA PHE A 95 -21.47 2.97 -12.14
C PHE A 95 -21.11 2.80 -10.66
N GLU A 96 -20.89 1.54 -10.24
CA GLU A 96 -20.50 1.21 -8.88
C GLU A 96 -18.98 1.11 -8.72
N TRP A 97 -18.38 2.15 -8.11
CA TRP A 97 -16.93 2.28 -7.87
C TRP A 97 -16.33 1.27 -6.90
N ASN A 98 -17.14 0.73 -6.00
CA ASN A 98 -16.68 -0.15 -4.91
C ASN A 98 -16.70 -1.64 -5.27
N ILE A 99 -17.25 -2.01 -6.43
CA ILE A 99 -17.18 -3.39 -6.92
C ILE A 99 -15.73 -3.71 -7.34
N PRO A 100 -15.10 -4.77 -6.80
CA PRO A 100 -13.76 -5.17 -7.22
C PRO A 100 -13.68 -5.48 -8.71
N GLY A 101 -12.68 -4.92 -9.38
CA GLY A 101 -12.44 -5.11 -10.81
C GLY A 101 -13.15 -4.07 -11.69
N ASN A 102 -14.07 -3.26 -11.15
CA ASN A 102 -14.82 -2.31 -11.96
C ASN A 102 -13.99 -1.09 -12.38
N ASN A 103 -13.09 -0.60 -11.53
CA ASN A 103 -12.30 0.59 -11.85
C ASN A 103 -10.92 0.26 -12.44
N MET A 104 -10.30 1.27 -13.04
CA MET A 104 -9.00 1.20 -13.70
C MET A 104 -7.88 0.84 -12.72
N LEU A 105 -8.00 1.26 -11.45
CA LEU A 105 -7.05 0.92 -10.41
C LEU A 105 -7.00 -0.60 -10.20
N ASP A 106 -8.14 -1.28 -10.10
CA ASP A 106 -8.20 -2.74 -9.95
C ASP A 106 -7.58 -3.47 -11.14
N GLU A 107 -7.89 -3.03 -12.36
CA GLU A 107 -7.31 -3.58 -13.59
C GLU A 107 -5.78 -3.48 -13.58
N LYS A 108 -5.26 -2.28 -13.28
CA LYS A 108 -3.81 -2.02 -13.30
C LYS A 108 -3.08 -2.70 -12.15
N LEU A 109 -3.68 -2.78 -10.95
CA LEU A 109 -3.11 -3.51 -9.82
C LEU A 109 -2.96 -5.00 -10.16
N ASN A 110 -3.99 -5.60 -10.74
CA ASN A 110 -3.93 -7.00 -11.17
C ASN A 110 -2.82 -7.22 -12.20
N ILE A 111 -2.70 -6.35 -13.21
CA ILE A 111 -1.63 -6.47 -14.22
C ILE A 111 -0.26 -6.34 -13.55
N TRP A 112 -0.05 -5.27 -12.77
CA TRP A 112 1.22 -4.97 -12.13
C TRP A 112 1.71 -6.09 -11.21
N PHE A 113 0.82 -6.69 -10.43
CA PHE A 113 1.16 -7.73 -9.46
C PHE A 113 1.20 -9.17 -10.05
N SER A 114 0.72 -9.38 -11.28
CA SER A 114 0.56 -10.73 -11.86
C SER A 114 1.81 -11.38 -12.46
N GLU A 115 2.87 -10.63 -12.76
CA GLU A 115 3.96 -11.13 -13.61
C GLU A 115 4.97 -12.00 -12.86
N SER A 116 5.49 -11.52 -11.74
CA SER A 116 6.62 -12.12 -11.03
C SER A 116 6.68 -11.64 -9.58
N PRO A 117 7.31 -12.42 -8.68
CA PRO A 117 7.52 -11.97 -7.30
C PRO A 117 8.23 -10.61 -7.24
N ILE A 118 7.62 -9.68 -6.51
CA ILE A 118 8.15 -8.33 -6.30
C ILE A 118 8.78 -8.28 -4.91
N TYR A 119 10.00 -7.78 -4.82
CA TYR A 119 10.72 -7.61 -3.55
C TYR A 119 11.06 -6.14 -3.34
N ILE A 120 11.07 -5.71 -2.08
CA ILE A 120 11.50 -4.37 -1.70
C ILE A 120 13.03 -4.34 -1.72
N VAL A 121 13.59 -3.33 -2.38
CA VAL A 121 15.05 -3.17 -2.54
C VAL A 121 15.56 -1.83 -2.00
N GLU A 122 14.67 -0.90 -1.69
CA GLU A 122 15.03 0.35 -1.01
C GLU A 122 13.77 0.99 -0.44
N CYS A 123 13.88 1.57 0.75
CA CYS A 123 12.90 2.47 1.33
C CYS A 123 13.58 3.80 1.68
N LYS A 124 12.97 4.92 1.29
CA LYS A 124 13.42 6.26 1.68
C LYS A 124 12.22 7.06 2.17
N ILE A 125 12.41 7.73 3.29
CA ILE A 125 11.43 8.67 3.83
C ILE A 125 12.00 10.09 3.79
N SER A 126 11.20 11.04 3.33
CA SER A 126 11.56 12.47 3.36
C SER A 126 11.32 13.08 4.74
N VAL A 127 11.79 14.31 4.95
CA VAL A 127 11.51 15.07 6.18
C VAL A 127 10.02 15.39 6.38
N TRP A 128 9.21 15.32 5.33
CA TRP A 128 7.76 15.54 5.37
C TRP A 128 6.96 14.23 5.49
N GLY A 129 7.63 13.08 5.55
CA GLY A 129 6.96 11.78 5.61
C GLY A 129 6.60 11.17 4.25
N ASN A 130 6.93 11.82 3.11
CA ASN A 130 6.82 11.16 1.79
C ASN A 130 7.65 9.88 1.79
N LEU A 131 7.06 8.77 1.32
CA LEU A 131 7.69 7.47 1.29
C LEU A 131 7.95 7.04 -0.16
N LEU A 132 9.20 6.68 -0.43
CA LEU A 132 9.64 6.08 -1.69
C LEU A 132 10.05 4.64 -1.41
N ILE A 133 9.40 3.69 -2.08
CA ILE A 133 9.78 2.27 -2.07
C ILE A 133 10.21 1.89 -3.46
N ARG A 134 11.44 1.39 -3.61
CA ARG A 134 11.92 0.80 -4.85
C ARG A 134 11.71 -0.71 -4.79
N PHE A 135 11.28 -1.28 -5.91
CA PHE A 135 11.05 -2.71 -6.07
C PHE A 135 12.09 -3.37 -7.00
N SER A 136 12.20 -4.70 -6.89
CA SER A 136 13.12 -5.53 -7.67
C SER A 136 12.86 -5.51 -9.18
N ASN A 137 11.66 -5.16 -9.62
CA ASN A 137 11.27 -5.02 -11.02
C ASN A 137 11.58 -3.61 -11.61
N ASN A 138 12.31 -2.77 -10.87
CA ASN A 138 12.64 -1.36 -11.18
C ASN A 138 11.45 -0.39 -11.15
N ASP A 139 10.32 -0.82 -10.61
CA ASP A 139 9.22 0.10 -10.28
C ASP A 139 9.46 0.76 -8.93
N PHE A 140 8.81 1.90 -8.74
CA PHE A 140 8.85 2.71 -7.54
C PHE A 140 7.43 3.01 -7.09
N LEU A 141 7.10 2.73 -5.84
CA LEU A 141 5.92 3.30 -5.17
C LEU A 141 6.32 4.62 -4.52
N GLU A 142 5.71 5.70 -4.97
CA GLU A 142 5.86 7.05 -4.44
C GLU A 142 4.58 7.41 -3.69
N ILE A 143 4.69 7.71 -2.40
CA ILE A 143 3.61 8.11 -1.51
C ILE A 143 3.88 9.52 -1.03
N PHE A 144 2.88 10.39 -1.11
CA PHE A 144 3.00 11.81 -0.82
C PHE A 144 2.14 12.16 0.39
N VAL A 145 2.73 12.85 1.37
CA VAL A 145 1.96 13.55 2.39
C VAL A 145 1.37 14.79 1.74
N ASP A 146 0.06 14.79 1.57
CA ASP A 146 -0.72 15.77 0.82
C ASP A 146 -1.76 16.49 1.69
N THR A 147 -1.62 16.39 3.02
CA THR A 147 -2.45 17.09 4.00
C THR A 147 -1.60 17.96 4.94
N SER A 148 -2.27 18.85 5.67
CA SER A 148 -1.70 19.71 6.71
C SER A 148 -2.35 19.50 8.09
N ASP A 149 -3.05 18.39 8.29
CA ASP A 149 -3.77 18.06 9.52
C ASP A 149 -3.48 16.60 9.98
N TYR A 150 -4.30 16.10 10.91
CA TYR A 150 -4.19 14.76 11.48
C TYR A 150 -4.72 13.64 10.55
N VAL A 151 -5.11 13.94 9.32
CA VAL A 151 -5.53 12.91 8.36
C VAL A 151 -4.36 11.97 8.10
N LYS A 152 -4.61 10.68 8.28
CA LYS A 152 -3.62 9.62 8.05
C LYS A 152 -3.28 9.57 6.57
N CYS A 153 -2.00 9.73 6.24
CA CYS A 153 -1.50 9.63 4.87
C CYS A 153 -1.12 8.18 4.54
N TRP A 154 -0.39 7.54 5.44
CA TRP A 154 -0.06 6.12 5.37
C TRP A 154 0.29 5.56 6.75
N ILE A 155 0.15 4.25 6.90
CA ILE A 155 0.42 3.51 8.14
C ILE A 155 1.26 2.30 7.78
N LEU A 156 2.36 2.09 8.50
CA LEU A 156 3.13 0.85 8.44
C LEU A 156 2.93 0.08 9.74
N SER A 157 2.42 -1.14 9.66
CA SER A 157 2.18 -2.01 10.82
C SER A 157 3.10 -3.22 10.78
N ASP A 158 3.81 -3.49 11.88
CA ASP A 158 4.45 -4.78 12.18
C ASP A 158 3.41 -5.66 12.87
N LEU A 159 2.85 -6.60 12.11
CA LEU A 159 1.71 -7.42 12.53
C LEU A 159 2.11 -8.47 13.58
N GLN A 160 3.39 -8.79 13.69
CA GLN A 160 3.89 -9.72 14.70
C GLN A 160 4.09 -9.03 16.05
N LYS A 161 4.63 -7.80 16.02
CA LYS A 161 4.85 -7.00 17.23
C LYS A 161 3.65 -6.17 17.65
N LYS A 162 2.61 -6.07 16.81
CA LYS A 162 1.45 -5.19 17.01
C LYS A 162 1.88 -3.73 17.18
N GLU A 163 2.83 -3.32 16.35
CA GLU A 163 3.42 -1.99 16.34
C GLU A 163 3.01 -1.26 15.06
N GLU A 164 2.67 0.02 15.16
CA GLU A 164 2.19 0.82 14.04
C GLU A 164 2.88 2.19 14.00
N TRP A 165 3.30 2.58 12.81
CA TRP A 165 3.82 3.91 12.51
C TRP A 165 2.83 4.62 11.59
N THR A 166 2.16 5.64 12.12
CA THR A 166 1.20 6.45 11.36
C THR A 166 1.84 7.76 10.93
N VAL A 167 1.70 8.13 9.66
CA VAL A 167 2.18 9.41 9.12
C VAL A 167 0.99 10.29 8.75
N THR A 168 1.06 11.57 9.13
CA THR A 168 0.06 12.62 8.88
C THR A 168 0.74 13.88 8.34
N GLY A 169 -0.04 14.91 8.04
CA GLY A 169 0.47 16.24 7.68
C GLY A 169 1.24 16.95 8.80
N LEU A 170 1.10 16.48 10.04
CA LEU A 170 1.72 17.07 11.23
C LEU A 170 2.96 16.31 11.72
N GLY A 171 3.35 15.23 11.04
CA GLY A 171 4.47 14.38 11.40
C GLY A 171 4.08 12.91 11.49
N TYR A 172 4.88 12.13 12.21
CA TYR A 172 4.64 10.70 12.39
C TYR A 172 4.60 10.30 13.86
N GLU A 173 3.77 9.31 14.15
CA GLU A 173 3.50 8.82 15.51
C GLU A 173 3.67 7.30 15.55
N PHE A 174 4.22 6.82 16.67
CA PHE A 174 4.39 5.40 16.95
C PHE A 174 3.35 4.94 17.97
N HIS A 175 2.68 3.82 17.64
CA HIS A 175 1.70 3.16 18.48
C HIS A 175 2.09 1.70 18.67
N CYS A 176 1.86 1.17 19.87
CA CYS A 176 2.05 -0.23 20.19
C CYS A 176 0.85 -0.64 21.06
N GLU A 177 0.18 -1.75 20.74
CA GLU A 177 -0.81 -2.30 21.66
C GLU A 177 -0.09 -2.80 22.92
N GLU A 178 -0.45 -2.26 24.09
CA GLU A 178 0.00 -2.84 25.37
C GLU A 178 -0.69 -4.20 25.55
N ILE A 179 0.10 -5.24 25.87
CA ILE A 179 -0.36 -6.61 26.16
C ILE A 179 -0.82 -6.69 27.61
#